data_AF-A0AAV6TXM2-F1
#
_entry.id   AF-A0AAV6TXM2-F1
#
_cell.length_a   1.000
_cell.length_b   1.000
_cell.length_c   1.000
_cell.angle_alpha   90.00
_cell.angle_beta   90.00
_cell.angle_gamma   90.00
#
_symmetry.space_group_name_H-M   'P 1'
#
loop_
_entity.id
_entity.type
_entity.pdbx_description
1 polymer ?
#
loop_
_entity_poly.entity_id
_entity_poly.type
_entity_poly.pdbx_seq_one_letter_code
_entity_poly.pdbx_strand_id
1 'polypeptide(L)'
;MKVLIALFVSLAVLGAVLADEGDYEKKKAKILSFYKCVACSPADVHASYKKCDDMKPEKLKKVVETCYHDVIGMEHDHHATDEDCWKNLCANPENIEKIHECMSKAKEDLKKSLTEEDMTSFTKFKECAKGVKEQYCNTDQ
;
A
#
# COMPACT_ATOMS: atom_id res chain seq x y z
N MET A 1 -2.87 -14.04 -21.43
CA MET A 1 -2.13 -14.21 -20.17
C MET A 1 -2.35 -12.93 -19.37
N LYS A 2 -2.96 -13.02 -18.19
CA LYS A 2 -3.23 -11.86 -17.31
C LYS A 2 -1.97 -11.65 -16.47
N VAL A 3 -1.24 -10.56 -16.72
CA VAL A 3 -0.09 -10.18 -15.90
C VAL A 3 -0.65 -9.59 -14.61
N LEU A 4 -0.33 -10.24 -13.49
CA LEU A 4 -0.68 -9.81 -12.14
C LEU A 4 0.21 -8.61 -11.79
N ILE A 5 -0.33 -7.42 -11.99
CA ILE A 5 0.27 -6.19 -11.48
C ILE A 5 0.04 -6.22 -9.96
N ALA A 6 1.03 -6.70 -9.20
CA ALA A 6 0.96 -6.73 -7.75
C ALA A 6 1.19 -5.31 -7.25
N LEU A 7 0.14 -4.59 -6.84
CA LEU A 7 0.25 -3.19 -6.43
C LEU A 7 0.10 -2.96 -4.92
N PHE A 8 0.98 -2.08 -4.44
CA PHE A 8 1.66 -2.13 -3.15
C PHE A 8 1.35 -0.95 -2.21
N VAL A 9 0.09 -0.68 -1.91
CA VAL A 9 -0.29 0.35 -0.92
C VAL A 9 -1.50 -0.13 -0.15
N SER A 10 -1.43 -0.64 1.08
CA SER A 10 -2.67 -0.95 1.83
C SER A 10 -2.58 -0.98 3.35
N LEU A 11 -1.67 -0.29 4.02
CA LEU A 11 -1.49 -0.55 5.46
C LEU A 11 -2.59 -0.05 6.42
N ALA A 12 -3.50 0.85 6.06
CA ALA A 12 -4.11 1.66 7.12
C ALA A 12 -5.56 2.11 7.02
N VAL A 13 -6.29 1.70 5.99
CA VAL A 13 -7.67 2.19 5.82
C VAL A 13 -8.59 1.75 6.98
N LEU A 14 -8.28 0.63 7.65
CA LEU A 14 -9.11 0.06 8.73
C LEU A 14 -8.70 0.46 10.16
N GLY A 15 -7.43 0.77 10.43
CA GLY A 15 -6.96 1.23 11.75
C GLY A 15 -7.23 2.72 12.02
N ALA A 16 -7.54 3.46 10.95
CA ALA A 16 -7.88 4.88 10.94
C ALA A 16 -9.38 5.16 11.22
N VAL A 17 -10.26 4.16 11.20
CA VAL A 17 -11.73 4.36 11.38
C VAL A 17 -12.14 4.48 12.84
N LEU A 18 -11.34 3.94 13.76
CA LEU A 18 -11.65 3.88 15.20
C LEU A 18 -10.80 4.86 16.01
N ALA A 19 -10.13 5.78 15.33
CA ALA A 19 -9.18 6.70 15.91
C ALA A 19 -9.72 8.13 15.78
N ASP A 20 -9.60 8.94 16.84
CA ASP A 20 -9.86 10.38 16.80
C ASP A 20 -9.15 11.02 15.59
N GLU A 21 -9.72 12.08 15.00
CA GLU A 21 -9.15 12.77 13.83
C GLU A 21 -7.67 13.16 14.02
N GLY A 22 -7.26 13.48 15.26
CA GLY A 22 -5.87 13.78 15.58
C GLY A 22 -4.89 12.59 15.49
N ASP A 23 -5.40 11.36 15.55
CA ASP A 23 -4.63 10.12 15.36
C ASP A 23 -4.68 9.66 13.89
N TYR A 24 -5.69 10.07 13.11
CA TYR A 24 -5.73 9.84 11.66
C TYR A 24 -4.54 10.48 10.94
N GLU A 25 -4.31 11.78 11.11
CA GLU A 25 -3.22 12.48 10.41
C GLU A 25 -1.83 11.97 10.82
N LYS A 26 -1.64 11.64 12.11
CA LYS A 26 -0.41 11.02 12.60
C LYS A 26 -0.19 9.63 12.02
N LYS A 27 -1.26 8.82 11.92
CA LYS A 27 -1.20 7.52 11.26
C LYS A 27 -0.88 7.69 9.77
N LYS A 28 -1.61 8.56 9.06
CA LYS A 28 -1.40 8.93 7.65
C LYS A 28 0.07 9.23 7.39
N ALA A 29 0.66 10.17 8.14
CA ALA A 29 2.06 10.53 7.99
C ALA A 29 3.02 9.34 8.12
N LYS A 30 2.80 8.46 9.11
CA LYS A 30 3.63 7.24 9.31
C LYS A 30 3.52 6.25 8.15
N ILE A 31 2.35 6.16 7.54
CA ILE A 31 2.09 5.25 6.40
C ILE A 31 2.75 5.81 5.14
N LEU A 32 2.54 7.10 4.86
CA LEU A 32 3.15 7.77 3.71
C LEU A 32 4.68 7.71 3.80
N SER A 33 5.24 7.97 4.98
CA SER A 33 6.68 7.86 5.24
C SER A 33 7.20 6.44 4.97
N PHE A 34 6.49 5.41 5.43
CA PHE A 34 6.87 4.02 5.18
C PHE A 34 6.83 3.68 3.68
N TYR A 35 5.76 4.02 2.97
CA TYR A 35 5.65 3.74 1.54
C TYR A 35 6.68 4.50 0.71
N LYS A 36 6.98 5.74 1.09
CA LYS A 36 8.06 6.51 0.47
C LYS A 36 9.41 5.83 0.69
N CYS A 37 9.70 5.37 1.90
CA CYS A 37 10.91 4.61 2.18
C CYS A 37 11.02 3.37 1.31
N VAL A 38 9.98 2.53 1.28
CA VAL A 38 9.98 1.31 0.45
C VAL A 38 10.18 1.65 -1.01
N ALA A 39 9.45 2.62 -1.56
CA ALA A 39 9.55 2.98 -2.97
C ALA A 39 10.94 3.48 -3.39
N CYS A 40 11.64 4.17 -2.49
CA CYS A 40 12.99 4.67 -2.73
C CYS A 40 14.11 3.71 -2.27
N SER A 41 13.76 2.51 -1.82
CA SER A 41 14.73 1.53 -1.34
C SER A 41 15.27 0.65 -2.46
N PRO A 42 16.36 -0.11 -2.21
CA PRO A 42 16.87 -1.06 -3.19
C PRO A 42 15.94 -2.28 -3.38
N ALA A 43 16.24 -3.07 -4.41
CA ALA A 43 15.39 -4.19 -4.85
C ALA A 43 15.18 -5.29 -3.79
N ASP A 44 16.08 -5.46 -2.84
CA ASP A 44 15.95 -6.41 -1.73
C ASP A 44 14.85 -6.00 -0.73
N VAL A 45 14.69 -4.70 -0.50
CA VAL A 45 13.57 -4.15 0.28
C VAL A 45 12.25 -4.32 -0.47
N HIS A 46 12.23 -4.07 -1.79
CA HIS A 46 11.05 -4.34 -2.64
C HIS A 46 10.65 -5.82 -2.58
N ALA A 47 11.62 -6.73 -2.70
CA ALA A 47 11.37 -8.17 -2.61
C ALA A 47 10.89 -8.60 -1.21
N SER A 48 11.40 -7.96 -0.15
CA SER A 48 10.93 -8.20 1.21
C SER A 48 9.48 -7.72 1.40
N TYR A 49 9.16 -6.53 0.91
CA TYR A 49 7.81 -5.99 0.96
C TYR A 49 6.83 -6.81 0.09
N LYS A 50 7.25 -7.27 -1.09
CA LYS A 50 6.48 -8.13 -2.00
C LYS A 50 5.93 -9.36 -1.29
N LYS A 51 6.75 -10.02 -0.45
CA LYS A 51 6.33 -11.18 0.35
C LYS A 51 5.20 -10.85 1.31
N CYS A 52 5.24 -9.66 1.90
CA CYS A 52 4.15 -9.19 2.75
C CYS A 52 2.89 -8.94 1.93
N ASP A 53 3.02 -8.25 0.80
CA ASP A 53 1.92 -7.93 -0.10
C ASP A 53 1.19 -9.17 -0.61
N ASP A 54 1.90 -10.28 -0.82
CA ASP A 54 1.29 -11.55 -1.22
C ASP A 54 0.27 -12.07 -0.19
N MET A 55 0.41 -11.69 1.08
CA MET A 55 -0.54 -11.99 2.17
C MET A 55 -1.76 -11.07 2.18
N LYS A 56 -1.77 -9.98 1.41
CA LYS A 56 -2.88 -9.03 1.36
C LYS A 56 -4.11 -9.71 0.74
N PRO A 57 -5.32 -9.51 1.32
CA PRO A 57 -6.55 -9.96 0.70
C PRO A 57 -6.70 -9.48 -0.73
N GLU A 58 -7.18 -10.35 -1.62
CA GLU A 58 -7.34 -10.06 -3.04
C GLU A 58 -8.26 -8.85 -3.29
N LYS A 59 -9.30 -8.69 -2.47
CA LYS A 59 -10.19 -7.52 -2.51
C LYS A 59 -9.44 -6.21 -2.28
N LEU A 60 -8.51 -6.20 -1.35
CA LEU A 60 -7.66 -5.03 -1.10
C LEU A 60 -6.70 -4.82 -2.27
N LYS A 61 -6.04 -5.86 -2.79
CA LYS A 61 -5.15 -5.74 -3.96
C LYS A 61 -5.84 -5.06 -5.14
N LYS A 62 -7.08 -5.46 -5.45
CA LYS A 62 -7.88 -4.84 -6.52
C LYS A 62 -8.18 -3.37 -6.29
N VAL A 63 -8.55 -2.96 -5.08
CA VAL A 63 -8.80 -1.53 -4.80
C VAL A 63 -7.52 -0.72 -4.95
N VAL A 64 -6.39 -1.27 -4.52
CA VAL A 64 -5.09 -0.60 -4.68
C VAL A 64 -4.72 -0.45 -6.14
N GLU A 65 -4.88 -1.51 -6.93
CA GLU A 65 -4.65 -1.51 -8.37
C GLU A 65 -5.52 -0.44 -9.05
N THR A 66 -6.82 -0.39 -8.74
CA THR A 66 -7.72 0.66 -9.23
C THR A 66 -7.25 2.06 -8.83
N CYS A 67 -6.94 2.28 -7.55
CA CYS A 67 -6.48 3.59 -7.09
C CYS A 67 -5.15 4.01 -7.70
N TYR A 68 -4.25 3.07 -7.95
CA TYR A 68 -2.99 3.35 -8.62
C TYR A 68 -3.23 3.74 -10.08
N HIS A 69 -4.08 2.99 -10.80
CA HIS A 69 -4.47 3.34 -12.17
C HIS A 69 -5.09 4.72 -12.25
N ASP A 70 -6.03 5.05 -11.35
CA ASP A 70 -6.71 6.34 -11.32
C ASP A 70 -5.76 7.51 -11.02
N VAL A 71 -4.76 7.30 -10.17
CA VAL A 71 -3.84 8.37 -9.73
C VAL A 71 -2.69 8.58 -10.71
N ILE A 72 -2.08 7.49 -11.18
CA ILE A 72 -0.85 7.55 -11.97
C ILE A 72 -1.17 7.55 -13.47
N GLY A 73 -2.41 7.21 -13.84
CA GLY A 73 -2.84 7.22 -15.23
C GLY A 73 -2.06 6.21 -16.06
N MET A 74 -1.63 5.08 -15.46
CA MET A 74 -1.13 3.92 -16.21
C MET A 74 -2.29 3.24 -16.94
N GLU A 75 -3.03 3.99 -17.75
CA GLU A 75 -3.87 3.39 -18.78
C GLU A 75 -2.91 2.71 -19.78
N HIS A 76 -2.91 1.39 -19.78
CA HIS A 76 -2.47 0.58 -20.92
C HIS A 76 -0.99 0.46 -21.26
N ASP A 77 -0.04 0.91 -20.43
CA ASP A 77 1.34 0.44 -20.65
C ASP A 77 1.49 -0.97 -20.07
N HIS A 78 1.10 -1.99 -20.86
CA HIS A 78 1.17 -3.42 -20.54
C HIS A 78 2.61 -3.93 -20.32
N HIS A 79 3.58 -3.03 -20.23
CA HIS A 79 4.99 -3.27 -20.03
C HIS A 79 5.53 -2.70 -18.71
N ALA A 80 4.74 -1.94 -17.95
CA ALA A 80 5.19 -1.41 -16.65
C ALA A 80 5.49 -2.56 -15.68
N THR A 81 6.73 -2.63 -15.22
CA THR A 81 7.17 -3.62 -14.23
C THR A 81 6.91 -3.11 -12.82
N ASP A 82 6.95 -4.01 -11.82
CA ASP A 82 6.93 -3.62 -10.40
C ASP A 82 8.03 -2.59 -10.09
N GLU A 83 9.19 -2.71 -10.73
CA GLU A 83 10.31 -1.77 -10.56
C GLU A 83 10.01 -0.38 -11.12
N ASP A 84 9.33 -0.29 -12.25
CA ASP A 84 8.91 0.99 -12.83
C ASP A 84 7.87 1.69 -11.94
N CYS A 85 6.99 0.91 -11.31
CA CYS A 85 6.05 1.42 -10.33
C CYS A 85 6.77 2.01 -9.11
N TRP A 86 7.76 1.30 -8.56
CA TRP A 86 8.55 1.79 -7.43
C TRP A 86 9.33 3.06 -7.77
N LYS A 87 9.98 3.09 -8.95
CA LYS A 87 10.66 4.28 -9.45
C LYS A 87 9.71 5.47 -9.59
N ASN A 88 8.51 5.25 -10.13
CA ASN A 88 7.51 6.30 -10.25
C ASN A 88 7.10 6.86 -8.89
N LEU A 89 6.77 5.99 -7.93
CA LEU A 89 6.37 6.39 -6.57
C LEU A 89 7.50 7.08 -5.81
N CYS A 90 8.75 6.68 -6.01
CA CYS A 90 9.90 7.36 -5.41
C CYS A 90 10.11 8.77 -6.00
N ALA A 91 10.00 8.89 -7.33
CA ALA A 91 10.16 10.16 -8.03
C ALA A 91 8.99 11.13 -7.77
N ASN A 92 7.79 10.61 -7.53
CA ASN A 92 6.55 11.37 -7.35
C ASN A 92 5.85 10.94 -6.04
N PRO A 93 6.43 11.25 -4.86
CA PRO A 93 5.91 10.78 -3.56
C PRO A 93 4.50 11.30 -3.24
N GLU A 94 4.04 12.38 -3.87
CA GLU A 94 2.66 12.86 -3.78
C GLU A 94 1.63 11.87 -4.36
N ASN A 95 2.05 10.98 -5.27
CA ASN A 95 1.17 9.92 -5.77
C ASN A 95 0.84 8.90 -4.67
N ILE A 96 1.75 8.67 -3.71
CA ILE A 96 1.50 7.80 -2.55
C ILE A 96 0.33 8.37 -1.72
N GLU A 97 0.30 9.69 -1.53
CA GLU A 97 -0.77 10.37 -0.81
C GLU A 97 -2.11 10.28 -1.55
N LYS A 98 -2.11 10.59 -2.85
CA LYS A 98 -3.31 10.47 -3.69
C LYS A 98 -3.87 9.04 -3.73
N ILE A 99 -3.01 8.02 -3.81
CA ILE A 99 -3.43 6.62 -3.73
C ILE A 99 -4.08 6.33 -2.37
N HIS A 100 -3.46 6.77 -1.27
CA HIS A 100 -4.03 6.62 0.06
C HIS A 100 -5.40 7.31 0.21
N GLU A 101 -5.57 8.50 -0.37
CA GLU A 101 -6.86 9.20 -0.40
C GLU A 101 -7.91 8.46 -1.22
N CYS A 102 -7.55 7.93 -2.40
CA CYS A 102 -8.44 7.09 -3.19
C CYS A 102 -8.91 5.86 -2.39
N MET A 103 -7.98 5.17 -1.73
CA MET A 103 -8.32 4.01 -0.90
C MET A 103 -9.19 4.39 0.30
N SER A 104 -8.98 5.57 0.87
CA SER A 104 -9.80 6.10 1.97
C SER A 104 -11.24 6.37 1.53
N LYS A 105 -11.48 6.71 0.26
CA LYS A 105 -12.84 6.83 -0.30
C LYS A 105 -13.49 5.45 -0.48
N ALA A 106 -12.73 4.45 -0.88
CA ALA A 106 -13.21 3.06 -1.02
C ALA A 106 -13.41 2.31 0.32
N LYS A 107 -13.06 2.95 1.44
CA LYS A 107 -13.01 2.38 2.79
C LYS A 107 -14.31 1.74 3.26
N GLU A 108 -15.43 2.44 3.11
CA GLU A 108 -16.71 1.98 3.65
C GLU A 108 -17.22 0.75 2.89
N ASP A 109 -16.99 0.70 1.58
CA ASP A 109 -17.35 -0.44 0.74
C ASP A 109 -16.41 -1.63 0.96
N LEU A 110 -15.12 -1.36 1.17
CA LEU A 110 -14.15 -2.36 1.61
C LEU A 110 -14.55 -2.97 2.95
N LYS A 111 -14.85 -2.14 3.95
CA LYS A 111 -15.19 -2.62 5.30
C LYS A 111 -16.42 -3.54 5.30
N LYS A 112 -17.42 -3.23 4.47
CA LYS A 112 -18.63 -4.06 4.33
C LYS A 112 -18.40 -5.37 3.57
N SER A 113 -17.38 -5.42 2.72
CA SER A 113 -17.12 -6.56 1.83
C SER A 113 -16.07 -7.55 2.36
N LEU A 114 -15.27 -7.16 3.36
CA LEU A 114 -14.22 -8.01 3.93
C LEU A 114 -14.81 -9.08 4.87
N THR A 115 -14.40 -10.33 4.66
CA THR A 115 -14.72 -11.45 5.55
C THR A 115 -13.75 -11.52 6.74
N GLU A 116 -14.01 -12.38 7.71
CA GLU A 116 -13.05 -12.65 8.81
C GLU A 116 -11.71 -13.20 8.29
N GLU A 117 -11.75 -14.01 7.23
CA GLU A 117 -10.56 -14.51 6.55
C GLU A 117 -9.76 -13.36 5.92
N ASP A 118 -10.44 -12.42 5.25
CA ASP A 118 -9.80 -11.24 4.70
C ASP A 118 -9.15 -10.41 5.82
N MET A 119 -9.84 -10.22 6.95
CA MET A 119 -9.30 -9.48 8.10
C MET A 119 -8.09 -10.17 8.75
N THR A 120 -8.07 -11.51 8.76
CA THR A 120 -6.95 -12.31 9.26
C THR A 120 -5.73 -12.15 8.34
N SER A 121 -5.93 -12.31 7.03
CA SER A 121 -4.88 -12.12 6.02
C SER A 121 -4.35 -10.68 6.04
N PHE A 122 -5.24 -9.70 6.21
CA PHE A 122 -4.88 -8.31 6.38
C PHE A 122 -4.02 -8.06 7.64
N THR A 123 -4.28 -8.78 8.73
CA THR A 123 -3.49 -8.70 9.95
C THR A 123 -2.08 -9.26 9.74
N LYS A 124 -1.95 -10.42 9.09
CA LYS A 124 -0.65 -11.01 8.70
C LYS A 124 0.16 -10.07 7.82
N PHE A 125 -0.48 -9.45 6.83
CA PHE A 125 0.13 -8.44 5.98
C PHE A 125 0.69 -7.26 6.80
N LYS A 126 -0.10 -6.69 7.72
CA LYS A 126 0.34 -5.56 8.58
C LYS A 126 1.54 -5.95 9.45
N GLU A 127 1.51 -7.13 10.05
CA GLU A 127 2.62 -7.63 10.89
C GLU A 127 3.90 -7.83 10.06
N CYS A 128 3.79 -8.43 8.88
CA CYS A 128 4.92 -8.58 7.97
C CYS A 128 5.49 -7.22 7.53
N ALA A 129 4.63 -6.29 7.10
CA ALA A 129 5.06 -4.97 6.65
C ALA A 129 5.66 -4.12 7.79
N LYS A 130 5.19 -4.31 9.03
CA LYS A 130 5.82 -3.74 10.22
C LYS A 130 7.26 -4.24 10.38
N GLY A 131 7.50 -5.54 10.19
CA GLY A 131 8.85 -6.11 10.19
C GLY A 131 9.76 -5.49 9.11
N VAL A 132 9.25 -5.31 7.89
CA VAL A 132 9.97 -4.58 6.82
C VAL A 132 10.28 -3.16 7.24
N LYS A 133 9.32 -2.45 7.84
CA LYS A 133 9.53 -1.10 8.34
C LYS A 133 10.65 -1.04 9.39
N GLU A 134 10.61 -1.91 10.38
CA GLU A 134 11.59 -1.97 11.48
C GLU A 134 12.98 -2.37 11.00
N GLN A 135 13.06 -3.18 9.94
CA GLN A 135 14.33 -3.65 9.41
C GLN A 135 14.99 -2.63 8.47
N TYR A 136 14.21 -1.93 7.63
CA TYR A 136 14.75 -1.14 6.52
C TYR A 136 14.39 0.35 6.55
N CYS A 137 13.34 0.74 7.29
CA CYS A 137 12.75 2.08 7.24
C CYS A 137 12.66 2.76 8.61
N ASN A 138 13.59 2.44 9.52
CA ASN A 138 13.64 3.11 10.83
C ASN A 138 13.85 4.60 10.65
N THR A 139 12.97 5.36 11.30
CA THR A 139 12.75 6.80 11.11
C THR A 139 13.63 7.64 12.04
N ASP A 140 14.85 7.17 12.33
CA ASP A 140 15.87 7.88 13.14
C ASP A 140 17.03 8.42 12.27
N GLN A 141 16.77 8.75 10.99
CA GLN A 141 17.64 9.59 10.16
C GLN A 141 16.91 10.86 9.74
#